data_AF-A0A3C1ZG27-F1
#
_entry.id   AF-A0A3C1ZG27-F1
#
_cell.length_a   1.000
_cell.length_b   1.000
_cell.length_c   1.000
_cell.angle_alpha   90.00
_cell.angle_beta   90.00
_cell.angle_gamma   90.00
#
_symmetry.space_group_name_H-M   'P 1'
#
loop_
_entity.id
_entity.type
_entity.pdbx_description
1 polymer ?
#
loop_
_entity_poly.entity_id
_entity_poly.type
_entity_poly.pdbx_seq_one_letter_code
_entity_poly.pdbx_strand_id
1 'polypeptide(L)'
;MNQEIGNRELPIEIVHLYVYDIGRAVDLKKAASLIPAYPDIGFGKRRDTPASLKLPKPLILTLNSDECDSSRFEKFSAVAKIYDDGALTLVVRYRTHSSF
;
A
#
# COMPACT_ATOMS: atom_id res chain seq x y z
N MET A 1 -19.59 -42.34 15.84
CA MET A 1 -19.94 -41.06 15.18
C MET A 1 -18.66 -40.26 15.13
N ASN A 2 -17.88 -40.44 14.05
CA ASN A 2 -16.51 -39.91 13.95
C ASN A 2 -16.57 -38.41 13.63
N GLN A 3 -15.85 -37.62 14.42
CA GLN A 3 -15.68 -36.20 14.18
C GLN A 3 -14.78 -36.00 12.96
N GLU A 4 -15.36 -35.58 11.84
CA GLU A 4 -14.62 -34.87 10.80
C GLU A 4 -14.27 -33.49 11.36
N ILE A 5 -13.12 -33.39 12.03
CA ILE A 5 -12.44 -32.11 12.19
C ILE A 5 -11.82 -31.81 10.83
N GLY A 6 -12.67 -31.44 9.87
CA GLY A 6 -12.25 -30.99 8.56
C GLY A 6 -11.33 -29.79 8.73
N ASN A 7 -10.18 -29.84 8.07
CA ASN A 7 -9.16 -28.80 8.04
C ASN A 7 -9.82 -27.46 7.68
N ARG A 8 -10.16 -26.64 8.67
CA ARG A 8 -10.93 -25.40 8.46
C ARG A 8 -9.97 -24.33 7.98
N GLU A 9 -9.99 -24.09 6.68
CA GLU A 9 -9.31 -22.95 6.08
C GLU A 9 -9.93 -21.64 6.57
N LEU A 10 -9.10 -20.78 7.16
CA LEU A 10 -9.48 -19.46 7.65
C LEU A 10 -9.00 -18.38 6.68
N PRO A 11 -9.86 -17.41 6.30
CA PRO A 11 -9.43 -16.28 5.50
C PRO A 11 -8.49 -15.38 6.33
N ILE A 12 -7.30 -15.13 5.81
CA ILE A 12 -6.30 -14.25 6.42
C ILE A 12 -5.88 -13.14 5.45
N GLU A 13 -5.48 -12.00 5.99
CA GLU A 13 -4.82 -10.93 5.25
C GLU A 13 -3.36 -10.86 5.70
N ILE A 14 -2.43 -10.95 4.74
CA ILE A 14 -1.01 -10.74 4.98
C ILE A 14 -0.63 -9.36 4.46
N VAL A 15 0.02 -8.57 5.31
CA VAL A 15 0.42 -7.20 5.02
C VAL A 15 1.93 -7.08 5.18
N HIS A 16 2.62 -6.76 4.08
CA HIS A 16 4.02 -6.36 4.10
C HIS A 16 4.12 -4.85 4.05
N LEU A 17 4.88 -4.28 4.98
CA LEU A 17 5.17 -2.87 5.05
C LEU A 17 6.68 -2.66 4.90
N TYR A 18 7.06 -1.93 3.86
CA TYR A 18 8.43 -1.52 3.63
C TYR A 18 8.54 -0.01 3.74
N VAL A 19 9.63 0.45 4.35
CA VAL A 19 9.98 1.86 4.46
C VAL A 19 11.43 2.00 4.01
N TYR A 20 11.66 2.87 3.05
CA TYR A 20 12.96 3.19 2.50
C TYR A 20 13.23 4.68 2.65
N ASP A 21 14.49 5.02 2.93
CA ASP A 21 15.00 6.39 2.81
C ASP A 21 15.68 6.50 1.44
N ILE A 22 15.14 7.37 0.58
CA ILE A 22 15.67 7.64 -0.76
C ILE A 22 16.36 9.01 -0.85
N GLY A 23 16.56 9.68 0.29
CA GLY A 23 17.31 10.92 0.44
C GLY A 23 16.53 12.21 0.21
N ARG A 24 17.11 13.33 0.62
CA ARG A 24 16.43 14.64 0.74
C ARG A 24 16.21 15.42 -0.56
N ALA A 25 16.55 14.83 -1.72
CA ALA A 25 16.55 15.52 -3.02
C ALA A 25 15.51 14.96 -4.00
N VAL A 26 14.41 14.42 -3.49
CA VAL A 26 13.34 13.86 -4.33
C VAL A 26 12.51 14.99 -4.92
N ASP A 27 12.63 15.19 -6.23
CA ASP A 27 11.74 16.04 -6.99
C ASP A 27 10.52 15.23 -7.42
N LEU A 28 9.41 15.39 -6.69
CA LEU A 28 8.16 14.68 -6.98
C LEU A 28 7.59 14.99 -8.37
N LYS A 29 7.88 16.15 -8.96
CA LYS A 29 7.43 16.48 -10.32
C LYS A 29 8.21 15.68 -11.35
N LYS A 30 9.52 15.57 -11.18
CA LYS A 30 10.36 14.71 -12.03
C LYS A 30 9.97 13.25 -11.86
N ALA A 31 9.77 12.78 -10.63
CA ALA A 31 9.30 11.42 -10.38
C ALA A 31 7.96 11.14 -11.09
N ALA A 32 6.98 12.05 -10.97
CA ALA A 32 5.67 11.91 -11.65
C ALA A 32 5.76 11.88 -13.18
N SER A 33 6.84 12.38 -13.79
CA SER A 33 7.07 12.27 -15.23
C SER A 33 7.64 10.92 -15.67
N LEU A 34 8.20 10.14 -14.74
CA LEU A 34 8.88 8.88 -15.02
C LEU A 34 8.02 7.65 -14.71
N ILE A 35 7.13 7.77 -13.73
CA ILE A 35 6.26 6.68 -13.28
C ILE A 35 4.79 7.09 -13.39
N PRO A 36 3.86 6.14 -13.60
CA PRO A 36 2.43 6.42 -13.71
C PRO A 36 1.82 6.68 -12.31
N ALA A 37 2.42 7.60 -11.58
CA ALA A 37 2.07 7.93 -10.21
C ALA A 37 1.32 9.27 -10.18
N TYR A 38 0.35 9.38 -9.29
CA TYR A 38 -0.52 10.56 -9.18
C TYR A 38 -0.30 11.24 -7.83
N PRO A 39 -0.37 12.59 -7.76
CA PRO A 39 -0.34 13.29 -6.49
C PRO A 39 -1.47 12.80 -5.60
N ASP A 40 -1.19 12.57 -4.31
CA ASP A 40 -2.25 12.27 -3.36
C ASP A 40 -3.29 13.40 -3.39
N ILE A 41 -4.55 13.03 -3.55
CA ILE A 41 -5.69 13.95 -3.52
C ILE A 41 -5.85 14.52 -2.08
N GLY A 42 -5.14 13.92 -1.12
CA GLY A 42 -4.95 14.43 0.23
C GLY A 42 -6.14 14.10 1.10
N PHE A 43 -5.87 13.87 2.38
CA PHE A 43 -6.94 13.92 3.37
C PHE A 43 -7.46 15.34 3.44
N GLY A 44 -8.75 15.54 3.11
CA GLY A 44 -9.42 16.80 3.38
C GLY A 44 -9.24 17.15 4.85
N LYS A 45 -8.62 18.30 5.14
CA LYS A 45 -8.44 18.79 6.51
C LYS A 45 -9.81 18.77 7.20
N ARG A 46 -9.95 17.98 8.26
CA ARG A 46 -11.19 17.95 9.05
C ARG A 46 -11.25 19.22 9.91
N ARG A 47 -12.44 19.57 10.42
CA ARG A 47 -12.66 20.76 11.27
C ARG A 47 -11.64 20.86 12.42
N ASP A 48 -11.25 19.71 12.98
CA ASP A 48 -10.34 19.62 14.12
C ASP A 48 -8.87 19.45 13.72
N THR A 49 -8.53 19.48 12.42
CA THR A 49 -7.15 19.43 11.95
C THR A 49 -6.53 20.83 12.04
N PRO A 50 -5.50 21.06 12.87
CA PRO A 50 -4.88 22.38 13.00
C PRO A 50 -4.41 22.91 11.64
N ALA A 51 -4.67 24.19 11.38
CA ALA A 51 -4.28 24.83 10.12
C ALA A 51 -2.75 24.78 9.89
N SER A 52 -1.98 24.81 10.98
CA SER A 52 -0.52 24.70 11.00
C SER A 52 0.02 23.33 10.59
N LEU A 53 -0.81 22.27 10.61
CA LEU A 53 -0.40 20.95 10.15
C LEU A 53 -0.32 20.95 8.62
N LYS A 54 0.92 20.99 8.09
CA LYS A 54 1.20 20.67 6.70
C LYS A 54 1.36 19.16 6.59
N LEU A 55 0.34 18.49 6.08
CA LEU A 55 0.48 17.09 5.70
C LEU A 55 1.30 17.03 4.41
N PRO A 56 2.34 16.17 4.34
CA PRO A 56 3.07 15.98 3.10
C PRO A 56 2.11 15.48 2.02
N LYS A 57 2.35 15.89 0.78
CA LYS A 57 1.56 15.48 -0.39
C LYS A 57 2.35 14.44 -1.16
N PRO A 58 2.28 13.15 -0.79
CA PRO A 58 3.08 12.15 -1.45
C PRO A 58 2.62 11.96 -2.89
N LEU A 59 3.53 11.44 -3.70
CA LEU A 59 3.22 10.86 -5.00
C LEU A 59 2.83 9.39 -4.79
N ILE A 60 1.65 8.99 -5.25
CA ILE A 60 1.10 7.64 -5.07
C ILE A 60 1.27 6.86 -6.37
N LEU A 61 1.88 5.68 -6.26
CA LEU A 61 1.97 4.69 -7.32
C LEU A 61 1.17 3.45 -6.89
N THR A 62 0.10 3.16 -7.63
CA THR A 62 -0.60 1.88 -7.50
C THR A 62 0.07 0.88 -8.44
N LEU A 63 0.57 -0.21 -7.88
CA LEU A 63 1.16 -1.29 -8.66
C LEU A 63 0.02 -2.23 -9.07
N ASN A 64 -0.27 -2.28 -10.37
CA ASN A 64 -1.33 -3.11 -10.91
C ASN A 64 -1.03 -4.59 -10.69
N SER A 65 -2.08 -5.34 -10.41
CA SER A 65 -2.04 -6.75 -10.06
C SER A 65 -2.10 -7.69 -11.27
N ASP A 66 -1.99 -7.17 -12.49
CA ASP A 66 -2.19 -7.95 -13.72
C ASP A 66 -1.14 -9.07 -13.86
N GLU A 67 0.01 -8.91 -13.20
CA GLU A 67 1.11 -9.88 -13.12
C GLU A 67 1.02 -10.80 -11.88
N CYS A 68 0.08 -10.55 -10.97
CA CYS A 68 -0.10 -11.38 -9.78
C CYS A 68 -0.96 -12.60 -10.11
N ASP A 69 -0.39 -13.79 -9.86
CA ASP A 69 -1.09 -15.07 -10.01
C ASP A 69 -2.31 -15.14 -9.08
N SER A 70 -3.47 -14.79 -9.62
CA SER A 70 -4.76 -14.76 -8.93
C SER A 70 -5.22 -16.14 -8.46
N SER A 71 -4.56 -17.22 -8.90
CA SER A 71 -4.88 -18.58 -8.47
C SER A 71 -4.54 -18.85 -7.00
N ARG A 72 -3.64 -18.07 -6.39
CA ARG A 72 -3.19 -18.26 -4.99
C ARG A 72 -3.67 -17.19 -4.01
N PHE A 73 -4.15 -16.07 -4.52
CA PHE A 73 -4.56 -14.92 -3.72
C PHE A 73 -5.92 -14.43 -4.17
N GLU A 74 -6.89 -14.40 -3.25
CA GLU A 74 -8.25 -13.92 -3.54
C GLU A 74 -8.25 -12.42 -3.89
N LYS A 75 -7.31 -11.69 -3.32
CA LYS A 75 -7.15 -10.26 -3.51
C LYS A 75 -5.69 -9.90 -3.33
N PHE A 76 -5.20 -9.01 -4.18
CA PHE A 76 -3.88 -8.39 -4.07
C PHE A 76 -4.03 -6.87 -4.20
N SER A 77 -3.26 -6.13 -3.42
CA SER A 77 -3.01 -4.71 -3.68
C SER A 77 -1.61 -4.32 -3.26
N ALA A 78 -0.96 -3.50 -4.07
CA ALA A 78 0.33 -2.93 -3.74
C ALA A 78 0.32 -1.43 -4.04
N VAL A 79 0.70 -0.65 -3.03
CA VAL A 79 0.70 0.82 -3.12
C VAL A 79 2.03 1.33 -2.61
N ALA A 80 2.72 2.08 -3.45
CA ALA A 80 3.88 2.84 -3.06
C ALA A 80 3.53 4.32 -2.87
N LYS A 81 4.09 4.96 -1.86
CA LYS A 81 4.01 6.41 -1.65
C LYS A 81 5.41 6.98 -1.53
N ILE A 82 5.67 8.03 -2.31
CA ILE A 82 6.93 8.77 -2.30
C ILE A 82 6.67 10.13 -1.68
N TYR A 83 7.39 10.46 -0.62
CA TYR A 83 7.25 11.70 0.12
C TYR A 83 8.32 12.70 -0.33
N ASP A 84 8.00 13.99 -0.23
CA ASP A 84 8.90 15.10 -0.61
C ASP A 84 10.11 15.23 0.34
N ASP A 85 10.02 14.68 1.54
CA ASP A 85 11.10 14.62 2.52
C ASP A 85 12.11 13.48 2.27
N GLY A 86 11.87 12.63 1.27
CA GLY A 86 12.75 11.52 0.92
C GLY A 86 12.34 10.17 1.46
N ALA A 87 11.19 10.04 2.12
CA ALA A 87 10.67 8.72 2.48
C ALA A 87 9.98 8.04 1.28
N LEU A 88 10.15 6.72 1.15
CA LEU A 88 9.35 5.87 0.27
C LEU A 88 8.73 4.74 1.11
N THR A 89 7.41 4.58 1.00
CA THR A 89 6.71 3.46 1.63
C THR A 89 6.13 2.55 0.56
N LEU A 90 6.16 1.25 0.79
CA LEU A 90 5.48 0.26 -0.03
C LEU A 90 4.64 -0.63 0.89
N VAL A 91 3.34 -0.67 0.62
CA VAL A 91 2.39 -1.53 1.32
C VAL A 91 1.89 -2.58 0.34
N VAL A 92 2.17 -3.85 0.60
CA VAL A 92 1.66 -4.98 -0.17
C VAL A 92 0.68 -5.75 0.71
N ARG A 93 -0.53 -5.97 0.21
CA ARG A 93 -1.59 -6.72 0.88
C ARG A 93 -2.04 -7.84 -0.01
N TYR A 94 -2.20 -9.03 0.56
CA TYR A 94 -2.89 -10.10 -0.11
C TYR A 94 -3.76 -10.90 0.85
N ARG A 95 -4.91 -11.33 0.34
CA ARG A 95 -5.86 -12.17 1.04
C ARG A 95 -5.72 -13.60 0.55
N THR A 96 -5.62 -14.53 1.49
CA THR A 96 -5.48 -15.96 1.22
C THR A 96 -6.17 -16.78 2.30
N HIS A 97 -6.22 -18.09 2.11
CA HIS A 97 -6.73 -19.03 3.09
C HIS A 97 -5.57 -19.76 3.77
N SER A 98 -5.63 -19.90 5.09
CA SER A 98 -4.64 -20.65 5.86
C SER A 98 -5.31 -21.75 6.66
N SER A 99 -4.71 -22.93 6.66
CA SER A 99 -5.17 -24.11 7.38
C SER A 99 -4.44 -24.31 8.72
N PHE A 100 -4.16 -23.22 9.45
CA PHE A 100 -3.44 -23.27 10.74
C PHE A 100 -3.93 -24.39 11.67
#